data_AF-A0A959T4F6-F1
#
_entry.id   AF-A0A959T4F6-F1
#
_cell.length_a   1.000
_cell.length_b   1.000
_cell.length_c   1.000
_cell.angle_alpha   90.00
_cell.angle_beta   90.00
_cell.angle_gamma   90.00
#
_symmetry.space_group_name_H-M   'P 1'
#
loop_
_entity.id
_entity.type
_entity.pdbx_description
1 polymer ?
#
loop_
_entity_poly.entity_id
_entity_poly.type
_entity_poly.pdbx_seq_one_letter_code
_entity_poly.pdbx_strand_id
1 'polypeptide(L)'
;VLSYAPGTPEREQVIHELERLLEQEKDLPMWIGAERVTTNDRRAVSPPHDHQHTIGHAHFGTADHVKRAIDAALAAKPAWEAMAWQDRAAIFLKAADLLSGPYRARMNAATMLAQSKNVFQAEIDAACEFADFLRFNVQYMTQIYRDQPMYSPQPTWNRVEYRPLEGFVFALTPFNFTSIAGNLPSAPALMGNVAVWKPAQSQVYSAQVIMELFHEAGLPDGVINLVHVSGSAAGDVIFGHPEFAGLHFTGSTGVFRQLWKTIADNLPVYRS
;
A
#
# COMPACT_ATOMS: atom_id res chain seq x y z
N VAL A 1 -13.97 15.19 -8.13
CA VAL A 1 -14.73 15.06 -6.86
C VAL A 1 -16.20 14.99 -7.20
N LEU A 2 -16.86 13.89 -6.84
CA LEU A 2 -18.30 13.72 -7.00
C LEU A 2 -19.09 14.42 -5.89
N SER A 3 -20.36 14.73 -6.15
CA SER A 3 -21.16 15.61 -5.29
C SER A 3 -21.82 14.89 -4.13
N TYR A 4 -22.28 13.64 -4.34
CA TYR A 4 -23.14 12.90 -3.40
C TYR A 4 -24.42 13.65 -2.99
N ALA A 5 -24.89 14.55 -3.86
CA ALA A 5 -26.14 15.27 -3.66
C ALA A 5 -27.34 14.29 -3.64
N PRO A 6 -28.48 14.66 -3.01
CA PRO A 6 -29.67 13.83 -3.03
C PRO A 6 -30.09 13.45 -4.46
N GLY A 7 -30.35 12.16 -4.70
CA GLY A 7 -30.80 11.63 -5.99
C GLY A 7 -29.70 11.37 -7.02
N THR A 8 -28.42 11.52 -6.67
CA THR A 8 -27.33 11.19 -7.60
C THR A 8 -26.94 9.71 -7.54
N PRO A 9 -26.53 9.09 -8.68
CA PRO A 9 -26.15 7.68 -8.71
C PRO A 9 -25.01 7.34 -7.75
N GLU A 10 -24.01 8.23 -7.59
CA GLU A 10 -22.88 7.98 -6.69
C GLU A 10 -23.32 7.91 -5.22
N ARG A 11 -24.39 8.62 -4.84
CA ARG A 11 -24.97 8.58 -3.51
C ARG A 11 -25.68 7.26 -3.26
N GLU A 12 -26.47 6.80 -4.21
CA GLU A 12 -27.16 5.51 -4.12
C GLU A 12 -26.15 4.35 -4.03
N GLN A 13 -25.10 4.39 -4.86
CA GLN A 13 -24.05 3.37 -4.86
C GLN A 13 -23.29 3.30 -3.55
N VAL A 14 -22.90 4.45 -2.96
CA VAL A 14 -22.16 4.44 -1.68
C VAL A 14 -23.05 4.02 -0.51
N ILE A 15 -24.34 4.37 -0.52
CA ILE A 15 -25.30 3.89 0.49
C ILE A 15 -25.42 2.37 0.41
N HIS A 16 -25.62 1.83 -0.80
CA HIS A 16 -25.70 0.40 -1.02
C HIS A 16 -24.44 -0.33 -0.54
N GLU A 17 -23.26 0.20 -0.83
CA GLU A 17 -22.01 -0.38 -0.35
C GLU A 17 -21.85 -0.26 1.18
N LEU A 18 -22.29 0.84 1.81
CA LEU A 18 -22.29 0.95 3.28
C LEU A 18 -23.19 -0.10 3.92
N GLU A 19 -24.42 -0.26 3.44
CA GLU A 19 -25.37 -1.28 3.91
C GLU A 19 -24.77 -2.68 3.76
N ARG A 20 -24.26 -3.00 2.57
CA ARG A 20 -23.63 -4.29 2.28
C ARG A 20 -22.45 -4.60 3.19
N LEU A 21 -21.58 -3.61 3.45
CA LEU A 21 -20.39 -3.79 4.30
C LEU A 21 -20.73 -3.80 5.81
N LEU A 22 -21.86 -3.20 6.22
CA LEU A 22 -22.35 -3.27 7.60
C LEU A 22 -23.02 -4.60 7.91
N GLU A 23 -23.70 -5.21 6.95
CA GLU A 23 -24.39 -6.50 7.11
C GLU A 23 -23.46 -7.71 7.01
N GLN A 24 -22.31 -7.57 6.35
CA GLN A 24 -21.40 -8.67 6.05
C GLN A 24 -20.08 -8.52 6.82
N GLU A 25 -19.93 -9.31 7.88
CA GLU A 25 -18.63 -9.46 8.54
C GLU A 25 -17.59 -10.03 7.56
N LYS A 26 -16.52 -9.28 7.32
CA LYS A 26 -15.41 -9.72 6.47
C LYS A 26 -14.30 -10.40 7.26
N ASP A 27 -13.75 -11.46 6.68
CA ASP A 27 -12.48 -12.03 7.11
C ASP A 27 -11.34 -11.26 6.44
N LEU A 28 -10.41 -10.71 7.22
CA LEU A 28 -9.37 -9.78 6.76
C LEU A 28 -7.98 -10.42 6.97
N PRO A 29 -7.53 -11.29 6.03
CA PRO A 29 -6.24 -12.00 6.13
C PRO A 29 -5.05 -11.06 5.83
N MET A 30 -3.86 -11.50 6.18
CA MET A 30 -2.64 -10.91 5.60
C MET A 30 -2.47 -11.38 4.15
N TRP A 31 -1.82 -10.58 3.31
CA TRP A 31 -1.47 -10.96 1.94
C TRP A 31 0.05 -11.13 1.85
N ILE A 32 0.50 -12.37 1.72
CA ILE A 32 1.93 -12.71 1.71
C ILE A 32 2.19 -13.58 0.48
N GLY A 33 2.89 -13.03 -0.52
CA GLY A 33 2.99 -13.67 -1.82
C GLY A 33 1.59 -13.87 -2.43
N ALA A 34 1.31 -15.10 -2.89
CA ALA A 34 0.01 -15.50 -3.42
C ALA A 34 -0.99 -15.90 -2.33
N GLU A 35 -0.57 -15.97 -1.07
CA GLU A 35 -1.38 -16.53 0.01
C GLU A 35 -2.16 -15.47 0.77
N ARG A 36 -3.43 -15.79 1.05
CA ARG A 36 -4.25 -15.11 2.06
C ARG A 36 -4.03 -15.81 3.40
N VAL A 37 -3.17 -15.24 4.24
CA VAL A 37 -2.72 -15.88 5.47
C VAL A 37 -3.64 -15.51 6.64
N THR A 38 -4.22 -16.54 7.25
CA THR A 38 -5.06 -16.45 8.45
C THR A 38 -4.32 -16.98 9.67
N THR A 39 -4.71 -16.50 10.85
CA THR A 39 -4.14 -16.88 12.15
C THR A 39 -5.24 -17.09 13.20
N ASN A 40 -4.90 -17.69 14.33
CA ASN A 40 -5.83 -17.83 15.45
C ASN A 40 -6.02 -16.53 16.25
N ASP A 41 -5.13 -15.54 16.11
CA ASP A 41 -5.29 -14.20 16.69
C ASP A 41 -6.20 -13.37 15.78
N ARG A 42 -7.51 -13.58 15.95
CA ARG A 42 -8.57 -12.85 15.26
C ARG A 42 -9.03 -11.69 16.12
N ARG A 43 -8.98 -10.48 15.57
CA ARG A 43 -9.41 -9.27 16.26
C ARG A 43 -10.55 -8.60 15.52
N ALA A 44 -11.62 -8.29 16.25
CA ALA A 44 -12.76 -7.59 15.69
C ALA A 44 -12.34 -6.22 15.16
N VAL A 45 -12.92 -5.86 14.01
CA VAL A 45 -12.82 -4.54 13.40
C VAL A 45 -14.20 -3.91 13.44
N SER A 46 -14.27 -2.73 14.02
CA SER A 46 -15.52 -1.98 14.23
C SER A 46 -15.35 -0.55 13.76
N PRO A 47 -16.41 0.08 13.23
CA PRO A 47 -16.39 1.50 12.90
C PRO A 47 -16.12 2.34 14.15
N PRO A 48 -15.25 3.37 14.10
CA PRO A 48 -15.00 4.21 15.28
C PRO A 48 -16.24 4.95 15.81
N HIS A 49 -17.21 5.26 14.95
CA HIS A 49 -18.48 5.88 15.32
C HIS A 49 -19.53 4.89 15.86
N ASP A 50 -19.30 3.59 15.71
CA ASP A 50 -20.15 2.52 16.24
C ASP A 50 -19.28 1.32 16.65
N HIS A 51 -18.50 1.52 17.71
CA HIS A 51 -17.46 0.57 18.14
C HIS A 51 -18.02 -0.73 18.73
N GLN A 52 -19.34 -0.88 18.84
CA GLN A 52 -20.00 -2.13 19.25
C GLN A 52 -20.41 -2.98 18.05
N HIS A 53 -20.51 -2.38 16.86
CA HIS A 53 -20.84 -3.09 15.63
C HIS A 53 -19.58 -3.68 15.00
N THR A 54 -19.55 -5.01 14.82
CA THR A 54 -18.41 -5.68 14.18
C THR A 54 -18.65 -5.79 12.68
N ILE A 55 -17.75 -5.23 11.87
CA ILE A 55 -17.80 -5.30 10.40
C ILE A 55 -16.83 -6.35 9.84
N GLY A 56 -16.03 -6.99 10.69
CA GLY A 56 -15.12 -8.05 10.29
C GLY A 56 -14.10 -8.41 11.35
N HIS A 57 -13.24 -9.37 10.99
CA HIS A 57 -12.18 -9.89 11.85
C HIS A 57 -10.85 -9.88 11.10
N ALA A 58 -9.85 -9.19 11.65
CA ALA A 58 -8.51 -9.17 11.12
C ALA A 58 -7.62 -10.22 11.78
N HIS A 59 -6.82 -10.91 10.95
CA HIS A 59 -5.84 -11.88 11.42
C HIS A 59 -4.52 -11.19 11.71
N PHE A 60 -4.11 -11.23 12.98
CA PHE A 60 -2.84 -10.67 13.44
C PHE A 60 -1.76 -11.75 13.43
N GLY A 61 -0.61 -11.39 12.87
CA GLY A 61 0.57 -12.23 12.75
C GLY A 61 1.61 -11.97 13.82
N THR A 62 2.72 -12.66 13.64
CA THR A 62 3.92 -12.64 14.49
C THR A 62 5.14 -12.20 13.67
N ALA A 63 6.31 -12.13 14.31
CA ALA A 63 7.59 -11.91 13.63
C ALA A 63 7.82 -12.87 12.43
N ASP A 64 7.36 -14.12 12.52
CA ASP A 64 7.54 -15.09 11.42
C ASP A 64 6.70 -14.74 10.18
N HIS A 65 5.57 -14.07 10.36
CA HIS A 65 4.79 -13.56 9.23
C HIS A 65 5.50 -12.40 8.54
N VAL A 66 6.24 -11.58 9.29
CA VAL A 66 7.08 -10.53 8.73
C VAL A 66 8.24 -11.13 7.92
N LYS A 67 8.90 -12.17 8.44
CA LYS A 67 9.95 -12.90 7.70
C LYS A 67 9.41 -13.48 6.39
N ARG A 68 8.27 -14.18 6.45
CA ARG A 68 7.60 -14.72 5.25
C ARG A 68 7.26 -13.63 4.23
N ALA A 69 6.84 -12.44 4.68
CA ALA A 69 6.57 -11.30 3.80
C ALA A 69 7.85 -10.75 3.15
N ILE A 70 8.96 -10.69 3.88
CA ILE A 70 10.27 -10.32 3.33
C ILE A 70 10.71 -11.35 2.29
N ASP A 71 10.64 -12.64 2.62
CA ASP A 71 11.03 -13.73 1.71
C ASP A 71 10.20 -13.69 0.41
N ALA A 72 8.88 -13.49 0.53
CA ALA A 72 7.99 -13.36 -0.62
C ALA A 72 8.30 -12.12 -1.47
N ALA A 73 8.60 -10.97 -0.82
CA ALA A 73 9.01 -9.76 -1.50
C ALA A 73 10.30 -9.97 -2.30
N LEU A 74 11.34 -10.49 -1.65
CA LEU A 74 12.64 -10.73 -2.28
C LEU A 74 12.57 -11.79 -3.38
N ALA A 75 11.70 -12.79 -3.25
CA ALA A 75 11.45 -13.79 -4.30
C ALA A 75 10.76 -13.18 -5.53
N ALA A 76 9.84 -12.22 -5.36
CA ALA A 76 9.16 -11.54 -6.46
C ALA A 76 10.03 -10.50 -7.18
N LYS A 77 11.05 -9.95 -6.48
CA LYS A 77 11.84 -8.80 -6.94
C LYS A 77 12.52 -9.00 -8.30
N PRO A 78 13.24 -10.10 -8.60
CA PRO A 78 13.97 -10.22 -9.86
C PRO A 78 13.05 -10.17 -11.10
N ALA A 79 11.88 -10.80 -11.03
CA ALA A 79 10.90 -10.76 -12.11
C ALA A 79 10.25 -9.38 -12.24
N TRP A 80 9.96 -8.73 -11.11
CA TRP A 80 9.33 -7.41 -11.08
C TRP A 80 10.23 -6.29 -11.60
N GLU A 81 11.51 -6.30 -11.23
CA GLU A 81 12.45 -5.28 -11.70
C GLU A 81 12.82 -5.47 -13.18
N ALA A 82 12.86 -6.72 -13.65
CA ALA A 82 13.09 -7.05 -15.06
C ALA A 82 11.89 -6.72 -15.97
N MET A 83 10.69 -6.59 -15.42
CA MET A 83 9.50 -6.17 -16.16
C MET A 83 9.73 -4.78 -16.79
N ALA A 84 9.28 -4.58 -18.03
CA ALA A 84 9.37 -3.27 -18.67
C ALA A 84 8.61 -2.24 -17.84
N TRP A 85 9.18 -1.04 -17.68
CA TRP A 85 8.57 -0.03 -16.82
C TRP A 85 7.19 0.42 -17.29
N GLN A 86 6.91 0.31 -18.59
CA GLN A 86 5.61 0.60 -19.18
C GLN A 86 4.55 -0.38 -18.67
N ASP A 87 4.91 -1.66 -18.55
CA ASP A 87 4.01 -2.70 -18.04
C ASP A 87 3.78 -2.51 -16.53
N ARG A 88 4.82 -2.13 -15.77
CA ARG A 88 4.66 -1.71 -14.38
C ARG A 88 3.71 -0.52 -14.26
N ALA A 89 3.90 0.54 -15.06
CA ALA A 89 3.01 1.69 -15.08
C ALA A 89 1.56 1.32 -15.43
N ALA A 90 1.35 0.43 -16.39
CA ALA A 90 0.03 0.00 -16.83
C ALA A 90 -0.81 -0.60 -15.69
N ILE A 91 -0.18 -1.34 -14.77
CA ILE A 91 -0.84 -1.90 -13.58
C ILE A 91 -1.40 -0.77 -12.70
N PHE A 92 -0.60 0.25 -12.39
CA PHE A 92 -1.06 1.35 -11.52
C PHE A 92 -2.06 2.28 -12.21
N LEU A 93 -1.94 2.48 -13.53
CA LEU A 93 -2.97 3.17 -14.32
C LEU A 93 -4.30 2.40 -14.32
N LYS A 94 -4.25 1.08 -14.51
CA LYS A 94 -5.44 0.22 -14.41
C LYS A 94 -6.05 0.26 -13.01
N ALA A 95 -5.24 0.24 -11.95
CA ALA A 95 -5.71 0.41 -10.58
C ALA A 95 -6.41 1.76 -10.38
N ALA A 96 -5.88 2.85 -10.97
CA ALA A 96 -6.52 4.17 -10.91
C ALA A 96 -7.88 4.19 -11.62
N ASP A 97 -8.02 3.51 -12.74
CA ASP A 97 -9.28 3.43 -13.50
C ASP A 97 -10.31 2.54 -12.79
N LEU A 98 -9.89 1.39 -12.26
CA LEU A 98 -10.74 0.55 -11.41
C LEU A 98 -11.25 1.34 -10.19
N LEU A 99 -10.36 2.06 -9.51
CA LEU A 99 -10.70 2.92 -8.37
C LEU A 99 -11.62 4.08 -8.76
N SER A 100 -11.42 4.65 -9.95
CA SER A 100 -12.24 5.76 -10.43
C SER A 100 -13.63 5.33 -10.89
N GLY A 101 -13.81 4.05 -11.23
CA GLY A 101 -15.07 3.45 -11.66
C GLY A 101 -15.60 2.42 -10.65
N PRO A 102 -15.49 1.11 -10.96
CA PRO A 102 -16.20 0.05 -10.22
C PRO A 102 -15.83 -0.07 -8.74
N TYR A 103 -14.62 0.31 -8.33
CA TYR A 103 -14.19 0.26 -6.94
C TYR A 103 -14.55 1.52 -6.14
N ARG A 104 -14.99 2.61 -6.77
CA ARG A 104 -15.09 3.92 -6.13
C ARG A 104 -15.99 3.91 -4.90
N ALA A 105 -17.21 3.40 -5.05
CA ALA A 105 -18.19 3.33 -3.96
C ALA A 105 -17.71 2.40 -2.84
N ARG A 106 -17.17 1.23 -3.19
CA ARG A 106 -16.63 0.24 -2.24
C ARG A 106 -15.47 0.80 -1.42
N MET A 107 -14.53 1.49 -2.06
CA MET A 107 -13.37 2.09 -1.39
C MET A 107 -13.83 3.22 -0.45
N ASN A 108 -14.70 4.13 -0.93
CA ASN A 108 -15.22 5.20 -0.09
C ASN A 108 -16.00 4.66 1.11
N ALA A 109 -16.89 3.68 0.91
CA ALA A 109 -17.64 3.04 2.01
C ALA A 109 -16.71 2.36 3.02
N ALA A 110 -15.70 1.61 2.55
CA ALA A 110 -14.70 0.97 3.42
C ALA A 110 -13.93 2.01 4.26
N THR A 111 -13.51 3.12 3.67
CA THR A 111 -12.83 4.22 4.37
C THR A 111 -13.76 4.94 5.34
N MET A 112 -15.01 5.18 4.97
CA MET A 112 -16.02 5.78 5.86
C MET A 112 -16.23 4.93 7.11
N LEU A 113 -16.37 3.61 6.95
CA LEU A 113 -16.56 2.69 8.07
C LEU A 113 -15.28 2.56 8.91
N ALA A 114 -14.13 2.24 8.30
CA ALA A 114 -12.89 1.96 9.02
C ALA A 114 -12.34 3.19 9.75
N GLN A 115 -12.45 4.36 9.13
CA GLN A 115 -11.76 5.59 9.57
C GLN A 115 -12.75 6.68 9.99
N SER A 116 -14.05 6.37 10.05
CA SER A 116 -15.13 7.28 10.44
C SER A 116 -15.17 8.60 9.64
N LYS A 117 -14.81 8.53 8.36
CA LYS A 117 -14.91 9.68 7.45
C LYS A 117 -16.35 9.89 7.00
N ASN A 118 -16.72 11.16 6.81
CA ASN A 118 -17.91 11.45 6.01
C ASN A 118 -17.63 11.21 4.52
N VAL A 119 -18.69 11.15 3.70
CA VAL A 119 -18.55 10.79 2.27
C VAL A 119 -17.64 11.75 1.49
N PHE A 120 -17.67 13.05 1.80
CA PHE A 120 -16.79 14.02 1.16
C PHE A 120 -15.32 13.78 1.53
N GLN A 121 -15.03 13.56 2.81
CA GLN A 121 -13.68 13.28 3.31
C GLN A 121 -13.14 11.95 2.78
N ALA A 122 -13.99 10.94 2.59
CA ALA A 122 -13.60 9.69 1.94
C ALA A 122 -13.35 9.90 0.44
N GLU A 123 -14.24 10.62 -0.26
CA GLU A 123 -14.14 10.89 -1.69
C GLU A 123 -12.86 11.63 -2.07
N ILE A 124 -12.49 12.69 -1.33
CA ILE A 124 -11.28 13.45 -1.65
C ILE A 124 -10.00 12.67 -1.35
N ASP A 125 -10.04 11.72 -0.41
CA ASP A 125 -8.91 10.89 0.03
C ASP A 125 -8.84 9.58 -0.76
N ALA A 126 -9.73 8.65 -0.44
CA ALA A 126 -9.66 7.26 -0.84
C ALA A 126 -9.94 7.04 -2.34
N ALA A 127 -10.67 7.97 -2.96
CA ALA A 127 -10.94 7.94 -4.39
C ALA A 127 -10.09 8.97 -5.17
N CYS A 128 -10.27 10.26 -4.93
CA CYS A 128 -9.58 11.31 -5.71
C CYS A 128 -8.07 11.31 -5.50
N GLU A 129 -7.59 11.60 -4.29
CA GLU A 129 -6.16 11.71 -4.02
C GLU A 129 -5.43 10.39 -4.33
N PHE A 130 -6.03 9.24 -4.00
CA PHE A 130 -5.39 7.96 -4.31
C PHE A 130 -5.32 7.67 -5.81
N ALA A 131 -6.39 7.93 -6.58
CA ALA A 131 -6.35 7.77 -8.03
C ALA A 131 -5.37 8.77 -8.68
N ASP A 132 -5.26 9.98 -8.12
CA ASP A 132 -4.29 10.96 -8.55
C ASP A 132 -2.86 10.51 -8.25
N PHE A 133 -2.55 9.97 -7.06
CA PHE A 133 -1.23 9.39 -6.78
C PHE A 133 -0.85 8.33 -7.81
N LEU A 134 -1.75 7.40 -8.12
CA LEU A 134 -1.49 6.34 -9.09
C LEU A 134 -1.20 6.90 -10.49
N ARG A 135 -1.95 7.90 -10.96
CA ARG A 135 -1.76 8.50 -12.29
C ARG A 135 -0.55 9.45 -12.35
N PHE A 136 -0.43 10.35 -11.39
CA PHE A 136 0.63 11.35 -11.37
C PHE A 136 1.99 10.72 -11.06
N ASN A 137 2.08 9.69 -10.22
CA ASN A 137 3.36 8.99 -10.02
C ASN A 137 3.85 8.31 -11.30
N VAL A 138 2.94 7.75 -12.12
CA VAL A 138 3.31 7.23 -13.45
C VAL A 138 3.83 8.35 -14.34
N GLN A 139 3.14 9.50 -14.38
CA GLN A 139 3.62 10.67 -15.10
C GLN A 139 5.02 11.10 -14.62
N TYR A 140 5.26 11.18 -13.31
CA TYR A 140 6.55 11.53 -12.72
C TYR A 140 7.63 10.50 -13.05
N MET A 141 7.33 9.21 -13.01
CA MET A 141 8.26 8.17 -13.46
C MET A 141 8.68 8.40 -14.92
N THR A 142 7.74 8.72 -15.82
CA THR A 142 8.09 9.00 -17.22
C THR A 142 8.92 10.27 -17.41
N GLN A 143 8.79 11.24 -16.51
CA GLN A 143 9.61 12.46 -16.51
C GLN A 143 11.02 12.15 -16.03
N ILE A 144 11.17 11.42 -14.92
CA ILE A 144 12.44 10.97 -14.38
C ILE A 144 13.20 10.15 -15.43
N TYR A 145 12.56 9.16 -16.05
CA TYR A 145 13.23 8.29 -17.03
C TYR A 145 13.61 9.00 -18.34
N ARG A 146 13.05 10.19 -18.60
CA ARG A 146 13.41 11.02 -19.75
C ARG A 146 14.67 11.87 -19.50
N ASP A 147 15.05 12.06 -18.25
CA ASP A 147 16.24 12.81 -17.88
C ASP A 147 17.49 11.98 -18.25
N GLN A 148 18.27 12.49 -19.20
CA GLN A 148 19.44 11.83 -19.80
C GLN A 148 20.53 12.87 -20.03
N PRO A 149 21.82 12.47 -20.08
CA PRO A 149 22.92 13.39 -20.35
C PRO A 149 22.73 14.11 -21.68
N MET A 150 22.84 15.45 -21.68
CA MET A 150 22.66 16.26 -22.90
C MET A 150 23.73 16.01 -23.97
N TYR A 151 24.87 15.42 -23.61
CA TYR A 151 26.01 15.23 -24.50
C TYR A 151 26.74 13.92 -24.22
N SER A 152 27.15 13.27 -25.31
CA SER A 152 28.10 12.14 -25.29
C SER A 152 29.27 12.45 -26.24
N PRO A 153 30.52 12.47 -25.76
CA PRO A 153 31.69 12.68 -26.62
C PRO A 153 31.93 11.46 -27.51
N GLN A 154 32.19 11.66 -28.80
CA GLN A 154 32.54 10.56 -29.71
C GLN A 154 33.86 9.88 -29.29
N PRO A 155 33.98 8.53 -29.36
CA PRO A 155 33.00 7.54 -29.84
C PRO A 155 32.08 6.96 -28.75
N THR A 156 31.92 7.64 -27.62
CA THR A 156 31.17 7.18 -26.44
C THR A 156 29.68 7.49 -26.56
N TRP A 157 28.82 6.66 -25.95
CA TRP A 157 27.41 6.96 -25.73
C TRP A 157 27.07 6.79 -24.24
N ASN A 158 26.79 7.90 -23.56
CA ASN A 158 26.42 7.92 -22.15
C ASN A 158 24.90 7.82 -21.99
N ARG A 159 24.45 7.06 -20.98
CA ARG A 159 23.04 6.89 -20.62
C ARG A 159 22.91 6.80 -19.09
N VAL A 160 21.79 7.27 -18.56
CA VAL A 160 21.42 7.09 -17.15
C VAL A 160 20.41 5.96 -17.05
N GLU A 161 20.67 5.01 -16.16
CA GLU A 161 19.74 3.97 -15.78
C GLU A 161 19.25 4.21 -14.35
N TYR A 162 17.94 4.36 -14.20
CA TYR A 162 17.28 4.54 -12.91
C TYR A 162 16.94 3.17 -12.31
N ARG A 163 17.94 2.56 -11.68
CA ARG A 163 17.80 1.24 -11.03
C ARG A 163 16.88 1.33 -9.80
N PRO A 164 16.05 0.31 -9.53
CA PRO A 164 15.41 0.16 -8.23
C PRO A 164 16.47 -0.06 -7.14
N LEU A 165 16.06 0.08 -5.88
CA LEU A 165 16.92 -0.28 -4.75
C LEU A 165 17.09 -1.80 -4.70
N GLU A 166 18.26 -2.25 -4.26
CA GLU A 166 18.50 -3.65 -3.92
C GLU A 166 17.90 -3.94 -2.53
N GLY A 167 17.25 -5.09 -2.36
CA GLY A 167 16.49 -5.42 -1.16
C GLY A 167 15.00 -5.04 -1.21
N PHE A 168 14.40 -4.79 -0.04
CA PHE A 168 12.97 -4.49 0.10
C PHE A 168 12.70 -3.16 0.83
N VAL A 169 11.55 -2.55 0.53
CA VAL A 169 11.07 -1.34 1.19
C VAL A 169 10.05 -1.70 2.28
N PHE A 170 10.16 -1.09 3.45
CA PHE A 170 9.11 -1.15 4.46
C PHE A 170 8.19 0.07 4.37
N ALA A 171 6.93 -0.18 4.04
CA ALA A 171 5.87 0.84 4.05
C ALA A 171 5.08 0.76 5.36
N LEU A 172 5.15 1.82 6.17
CA LEU A 172 4.42 1.93 7.44
C LEU A 172 3.48 3.12 7.40
N THR A 173 2.18 2.82 7.27
CA THR A 173 1.17 3.83 6.91
C THR A 173 0.30 4.26 8.10
N PRO A 174 -0.18 5.51 8.12
CA PRO A 174 -1.01 6.05 9.18
C PRO A 174 -2.48 5.67 9.00
N PHE A 175 -3.34 6.06 9.95
CA PHE A 175 -4.78 5.79 9.88
C PHE A 175 -5.59 6.84 9.10
N ASN A 176 -5.06 8.06 8.95
CA ASN A 176 -5.84 9.24 8.62
C ASN A 176 -6.14 9.40 7.12
N PHE A 177 -5.36 8.77 6.24
CA PHE A 177 -5.56 8.83 4.79
C PHE A 177 -5.38 7.45 4.15
N THR A 178 -6.39 7.04 3.40
CA THR A 178 -6.39 5.81 2.60
C THR A 178 -5.49 5.96 1.39
N SER A 179 -5.43 7.16 0.81
CA SER A 179 -4.52 7.54 -0.26
C SER A 179 -3.06 7.33 0.14
N ILE A 180 -2.66 7.83 1.31
CA ILE A 180 -1.32 7.63 1.87
C ILE A 180 -1.08 6.14 2.10
N ALA A 181 -2.06 5.43 2.66
CA ALA A 181 -1.94 4.00 2.91
C ALA A 181 -1.64 3.18 1.64
N GLY A 182 -2.27 3.52 0.51
CA GLY A 182 -1.99 2.90 -0.78
C GLY A 182 -0.73 3.42 -1.46
N ASN A 183 -0.42 4.72 -1.33
CA ASN A 183 0.71 5.36 -2.01
C ASN A 183 2.07 4.93 -1.45
N LEU A 184 2.23 4.84 -0.12
CA LEU A 184 3.53 4.51 0.47
C LEU A 184 4.10 3.16 -0.01
N PRO A 185 3.33 2.06 -0.16
CA PRO A 185 3.84 0.83 -0.76
C PRO A 185 3.87 0.85 -2.30
N SER A 186 2.94 1.55 -2.97
CA SER A 186 2.85 1.51 -4.44
C SER A 186 3.83 2.41 -5.17
N ALA A 187 4.19 3.58 -4.62
CA ALA A 187 5.16 4.48 -5.22
C ALA A 187 6.56 3.84 -5.40
N PRO A 188 7.17 3.18 -4.37
CA PRO A 188 8.40 2.43 -4.59
C PRO A 188 8.19 1.22 -5.50
N ALA A 189 7.04 0.54 -5.41
CA ALA A 189 6.74 -0.60 -6.29
C ALA A 189 6.72 -0.22 -7.77
N LEU A 190 6.13 0.93 -8.12
CA LEU A 190 6.15 1.50 -9.48
C LEU A 190 7.57 1.62 -10.05
N MET A 191 8.52 2.03 -9.21
CA MET A 191 9.92 2.20 -9.57
C MET A 191 10.71 0.89 -9.64
N GLY A 192 10.05 -0.27 -9.51
CA GLY A 192 10.67 -1.60 -9.57
C GLY A 192 11.11 -2.19 -8.23
N ASN A 193 10.72 -1.57 -7.11
CA ASN A 193 10.98 -2.14 -5.78
C ASN A 193 9.88 -3.12 -5.37
N VAL A 194 10.11 -3.84 -4.28
CA VAL A 194 9.10 -4.67 -3.59
C VAL A 194 8.90 -4.15 -2.17
N ALA A 195 7.71 -4.33 -1.62
CA ALA A 195 7.34 -3.75 -0.34
C ALA A 195 6.74 -4.76 0.65
N VAL A 196 7.14 -4.62 1.91
CA VAL A 196 6.39 -5.14 3.06
C VAL A 196 5.59 -3.97 3.62
N TRP A 197 4.27 -4.10 3.65
CA TRP A 197 3.35 -3.05 4.07
C TRP A 197 2.66 -3.41 5.38
N LYS A 198 2.85 -2.56 6.39
CA LYS A 198 2.08 -2.58 7.63
C LYS A 198 1.19 -1.35 7.73
N PRO A 199 -0.15 -1.47 7.63
CA PRO A 199 -1.05 -0.37 7.87
C PRO A 199 -1.25 -0.09 9.37
N ALA A 200 -1.84 1.06 9.66
CA ALA A 200 -2.42 1.31 10.98
C ALA A 200 -3.56 0.31 11.24
N GLN A 201 -3.72 -0.10 12.49
CA GLN A 201 -4.73 -1.11 12.87
C GLN A 201 -6.16 -0.68 12.50
N SER A 202 -6.48 0.60 12.73
CA SER A 202 -7.77 1.19 12.37
C SER A 202 -7.97 1.40 10.86
N GLN A 203 -7.00 1.03 10.03
CA GLN A 203 -7.06 1.15 8.57
C GLN A 203 -7.01 -0.21 7.87
N VAL A 204 -6.92 -1.31 8.62
CA VAL A 204 -6.83 -2.68 8.08
C VAL A 204 -7.97 -3.00 7.12
N TYR A 205 -9.20 -2.57 7.40
CA TYR A 205 -10.34 -2.85 6.53
C TYR A 205 -10.22 -2.19 5.14
N SER A 206 -9.89 -0.90 5.07
CA SER A 206 -9.67 -0.22 3.79
C SER A 206 -8.37 -0.68 3.11
N ALA A 207 -7.35 -1.07 3.87
CA ALA A 207 -6.14 -1.70 3.34
C ALA A 207 -6.42 -3.00 2.59
N GLN A 208 -7.37 -3.82 3.04
CA GLN A 208 -7.80 -5.02 2.30
C GLN A 208 -8.37 -4.67 0.93
N VAL A 209 -9.22 -3.63 0.87
CA VAL A 209 -9.81 -3.19 -0.40
C VAL A 209 -8.73 -2.68 -1.36
N ILE A 210 -7.67 -2.04 -0.85
CA ILE A 210 -6.51 -1.65 -1.66
C ILE A 210 -5.78 -2.89 -2.21
N MET A 211 -5.56 -3.93 -1.40
CA MET A 211 -4.90 -5.16 -1.88
C MET A 211 -5.74 -5.88 -2.93
N GLU A 212 -7.07 -5.96 -2.75
CA GLU A 212 -7.98 -6.50 -3.75
C GLU A 212 -7.93 -5.71 -5.07
N LEU A 213 -7.92 -4.37 -4.98
CA LEU A 213 -7.77 -3.48 -6.13
C LEU A 213 -6.45 -3.73 -6.87
N PHE A 214 -5.33 -3.82 -6.16
CA PHE A 214 -4.03 -4.10 -6.77
C PHE A 214 -3.97 -5.47 -7.42
N HIS A 215 -4.53 -6.48 -6.77
CA HIS A 215 -4.62 -7.83 -7.32
C HIS A 215 -5.44 -7.84 -8.63
N GLU A 216 -6.61 -7.19 -8.67
CA GLU A 216 -7.43 -7.09 -9.88
C GLU A 216 -6.77 -6.24 -10.98
N ALA A 217 -5.98 -5.24 -10.60
CA ALA A 217 -5.17 -4.47 -11.53
C ALA A 217 -4.01 -5.28 -12.13
N GLY A 218 -3.69 -6.45 -11.58
CA GLY A 218 -2.64 -7.35 -12.09
C GLY A 218 -1.28 -7.12 -11.44
N LEU A 219 -1.23 -6.54 -10.24
CA LEU A 219 0.00 -6.48 -9.46
C LEU A 219 0.47 -7.92 -9.14
N PRO A 220 1.70 -8.31 -9.50
CA PRO A 220 2.18 -9.66 -9.23
C PRO A 220 2.24 -9.97 -7.73
N ASP A 221 1.95 -11.22 -7.40
CA ASP A 221 2.03 -11.74 -6.03
C ASP A 221 3.42 -11.49 -5.44
N GLY A 222 3.45 -11.00 -4.20
CA GLY A 222 4.69 -10.70 -3.48
C GLY A 222 5.30 -9.32 -3.78
N VAL A 223 4.82 -8.55 -4.77
CA VAL A 223 5.35 -7.18 -5.00
C VAL A 223 4.99 -6.25 -3.84
N ILE A 224 3.78 -6.35 -3.31
CA ILE A 224 3.35 -5.70 -2.07
C ILE A 224 2.77 -6.77 -1.15
N ASN A 225 3.34 -6.91 0.05
CA ASN A 225 2.91 -7.88 1.06
C ASN A 225 2.28 -7.16 2.24
N LEU A 226 0.97 -7.34 2.45
CA LEU A 226 0.22 -6.73 3.54
C LEU A 226 0.30 -7.59 4.80
N VAL A 227 0.88 -7.04 5.88
CA VAL A 227 1.01 -7.72 7.17
C VAL A 227 0.33 -6.94 8.30
N HIS A 228 -0.40 -7.66 9.16
CA HIS A 228 -1.02 -7.11 10.36
C HIS A 228 -0.27 -7.62 11.59
N VAL A 229 0.74 -6.87 12.03
CA VAL A 229 1.56 -7.26 13.18
C VAL A 229 1.74 -6.08 14.13
N SER A 230 2.24 -6.33 15.35
CA SER A 230 2.62 -5.25 16.24
C SER A 230 3.77 -4.42 15.64
N GLY A 231 3.89 -3.16 16.07
CA GLY A 231 5.00 -2.31 15.65
C GLY A 231 6.36 -2.88 16.02
N SER A 232 6.49 -3.50 17.20
CA SER A 232 7.72 -4.18 17.64
C SER A 232 8.04 -5.40 16.78
N ALA A 233 7.08 -6.28 16.54
CA ALA A 233 7.29 -7.48 15.73
C ALA A 233 7.73 -7.14 14.28
N ALA A 234 7.18 -6.07 13.70
CA ALA A 234 7.66 -5.55 12.43
C ALA A 234 9.06 -4.96 12.54
N GLY A 235 9.28 -4.03 13.48
CA GLY A 235 10.52 -3.29 13.60
C GLY A 235 11.74 -4.18 13.86
N ASP A 236 11.62 -5.14 14.77
CA ASP A 236 12.72 -6.03 15.16
C ASP A 236 13.19 -6.89 13.98
N VAL A 237 12.25 -7.39 13.16
CA VAL A 237 12.58 -8.22 11.99
C VAL A 237 13.09 -7.37 10.84
N ILE A 238 12.41 -6.25 10.54
CA ILE A 238 12.68 -5.44 9.35
C ILE A 238 14.01 -4.72 9.46
N PHE A 239 14.25 -4.01 10.57
CA PHE A 239 15.48 -3.23 10.73
C PHE A 239 16.69 -4.08 11.12
N GLY A 240 16.48 -5.34 11.49
CA GLY A 240 17.55 -6.33 11.64
C GLY A 240 17.89 -7.09 10.36
N HIS A 241 17.21 -6.83 9.24
CA HIS A 241 17.38 -7.60 8.01
C HIS A 241 18.45 -6.97 7.08
N PRO A 242 19.41 -7.74 6.56
CA PRO A 242 20.50 -7.21 5.73
C PRO A 242 20.03 -6.63 4.38
N GLU A 243 18.89 -7.09 3.87
CA GLU A 243 18.25 -6.61 2.62
C GLU A 243 17.26 -5.44 2.86
N PHE A 244 17.25 -4.83 4.04
CA PHE A 244 16.43 -3.64 4.27
C PHE A 244 16.97 -2.46 3.45
N ALA A 245 16.17 -1.95 2.52
CA ALA A 245 16.60 -0.95 1.54
C ALA A 245 16.06 0.46 1.84
N GLY A 246 14.90 0.55 2.49
CA GLY A 246 14.28 1.84 2.74
C GLY A 246 13.02 1.77 3.58
N LEU A 247 12.78 2.86 4.32
CA LEU A 247 11.56 3.10 5.08
C LEU A 247 10.72 4.16 4.36
N HIS A 248 9.48 3.82 3.99
CA HIS A 248 8.49 4.79 3.55
C HIS A 248 7.43 4.94 4.65
N PHE A 249 7.50 6.03 5.39
CA PHE A 249 6.75 6.22 6.63
C PHE A 249 5.93 7.50 6.61
N THR A 250 4.73 7.43 7.17
CA THR A 250 4.01 8.60 7.65
C THR A 250 3.37 8.27 9.00
N GLY A 251 3.56 9.17 9.96
CA GLY A 251 3.07 8.99 11.33
C GLY A 251 3.66 10.05 12.25
N SER A 252 3.68 9.79 13.56
CA SER A 252 4.13 10.78 14.53
C SER A 252 5.65 10.98 14.49
N THR A 253 6.08 12.20 14.82
CA THR A 253 7.50 12.57 14.93
C THR A 253 8.25 11.69 15.93
N GLY A 254 7.60 11.31 17.04
CA GLY A 254 8.20 10.44 18.05
C GLY A 254 8.54 9.05 17.50
N VAL A 255 7.60 8.45 16.76
CA VAL A 255 7.83 7.16 16.10
C VAL A 255 8.92 7.29 15.05
N PHE A 256 8.88 8.32 14.20
CA PHE A 256 9.92 8.51 13.17
C PHE A 256 11.33 8.60 13.77
N ARG A 257 11.52 9.38 14.84
CA ARG A 257 12.82 9.49 15.52
C ARG A 257 13.31 8.15 16.05
N GLN A 258 12.42 7.33 16.59
CA GLN A 258 12.76 5.99 17.08
C GLN A 258 13.17 5.06 15.92
N LEU A 259 12.40 5.05 14.82
CA LEU A 259 12.71 4.25 13.64
C LEU A 259 14.06 4.67 13.03
N TRP A 260 14.27 5.98 12.87
CA TRP A 260 15.52 6.52 12.34
C TRP A 260 16.73 6.12 13.20
N LYS A 261 16.62 6.24 14.53
CA LYS A 261 17.68 5.79 15.44
C LYS A 261 17.95 4.30 15.28
N THR A 262 16.90 3.48 15.23
CA THR A 262 17.03 2.01 15.06
C THR A 262 17.73 1.65 13.75
N ILE A 263 17.42 2.38 12.67
CA ILE A 263 18.08 2.19 11.38
C ILE A 263 19.56 2.55 11.50
N ALA A 264 19.89 3.69 12.10
CA ALA A 264 21.28 4.12 12.30
C ALA A 264 22.10 3.13 13.14
N ASP A 265 21.50 2.61 14.22
CA ASP A 265 22.15 1.62 15.10
C ASP A 265 22.44 0.29 14.36
N ASN A 266 21.68 -0.05 13.30
CA ASN A 266 21.84 -1.27 12.51
C ASN A 266 22.61 -1.08 11.19
N LEU A 267 23.22 0.09 10.93
CA LEU A 267 24.00 0.33 9.70
C LEU A 267 25.02 -0.77 9.35
N PRO A 268 25.75 -1.38 10.32
CA PRO A 268 26.70 -2.46 10.01
C PRO A 268 26.05 -3.76 9.49
N VAL A 269 24.73 -3.92 9.60
CA VAL A 269 23.98 -5.11 9.17
C VAL A 269 23.59 -5.03 7.69
N TYR A 270 23.31 -3.83 7.18
CA TYR A 270 22.77 -3.65 5.83
C TYR A 270 23.83 -3.87 4.76
N ARG A 271 23.42 -4.49 3.64
CA ARG A 271 24.31 -4.69 2.49
C ARG A 271 24.64 -3.36 1.81
N SER A 272 25.89 -3.26 1.34
CA SER A 272 26.45 -2.12 0.59
C SER A 272 26.33 -2.32 -0.91
#